data_AF-A0A925BFL9-F1
#
_entry.id   AF-A0A925BFL9-F1
#
_cell.length_a   1.000
_cell.length_b   1.000
_cell.length_c   1.000
_cell.angle_alpha   90.00
_cell.angle_beta   90.00
_cell.angle_gamma   90.00
#
_symmetry.space_group_name_H-M   'P 1'
#
loop_
_entity.id
_entity.type
_entity.pdbx_description
1 polymer ?
#
loop_
_entity_poly.entity_id
_entity_poly.type
_entity_poly.pdbx_seq_one_letter_code
_entity_poly.pdbx_strand_id
1 'polypeptide(L)' 'LIMAFEEEFGGDISDEDAQKITTVGEAVDYIRTHMDTGE' A
#
# COMPACT_ATOMS: atom_id res chain seq x y z
N LEU A 1 -0.93 -7.85 8.76
CA LEU A 1 -0.21 -6.56 8.69
C LEU A 1 -0.74 -5.73 7.53
N ILE A 2 -0.69 -6.25 6.31
CA ILE A 2 -1.29 -5.64 5.10
C ILE A 2 -2.80 -5.41 5.29
N MET A 3 -3.55 -6.41 5.77
CA MET A 3 -5.01 -6.32 6.01
C MET A 3 -5.46 -5.15 6.92
N ALA A 4 -4.63 -4.74 7.90
CA ALA A 4 -4.95 -3.59 8.76
C ALA A 4 -4.57 -2.26 8.10
N PHE A 5 -3.55 -2.26 7.24
CA PHE A 5 -3.18 -1.12 6.42
C PHE A 5 -4.24 -0.81 5.35
N GLU A 6 -4.83 -1.84 4.74
CA GLU A 6 -5.91 -1.69 3.76
C GLU A 6 -7.16 -1.06 4.40
N GLU A 7 -7.49 -1.46 5.62
CA GLU A 7 -8.62 -0.90 6.37
C GLU A 7 -8.38 0.53 6.85
N GLU A 8 -7.14 0.88 7.23
CA GLU A 8 -6.79 2.23 7.74
C GLU A 8 -6.57 3.26 6.61
N PHE A 9 -6.07 2.83 5.45
CA PHE A 9 -5.78 3.71 4.30
C PHE A 9 -6.81 3.59 3.15
N GLY A 10 -7.78 2.68 3.26
CA GLY A 10 -8.88 2.54 2.31
C GLY A 10 -8.46 2.11 0.90
N GLY A 11 -7.26 1.55 0.75
CA GLY A 11 -6.73 1.10 -0.53
C GLY A 11 -6.56 -0.42 -0.55
N ASP A 12 -6.93 -1.04 -1.67
CA ASP A 12 -6.68 -2.46 -1.94
C ASP A 12 -5.27 -2.64 -2.50
N ILE A 13 -4.44 -3.43 -1.82
CA ILE A 13 -3.12 -3.84 -2.32
C ILE A 13 -3.24 -5.27 -2.84
N SER A 14 -2.78 -5.54 -4.07
CA SER A 14 -2.71 -6.92 -4.55
C SER A 14 -1.61 -7.68 -3.81
N ASP A 15 -1.81 -8.97 -3.54
CA ASP A 15 -0.80 -9.82 -2.90
C ASP A 15 0.58 -9.75 -3.59
N GLU A 16 0.60 -9.65 -4.93
CA GLU A 16 1.84 -9.53 -5.70
C GLU A 16 2.59 -8.22 -5.41
N ASP A 17 1.88 -7.13 -5.12
CA ASP A 17 2.49 -5.85 -4.77
C ASP A 17 2.87 -5.80 -3.29
N ALA A 18 2.05 -6.39 -2.42
CA ALA A 18 2.41 -6.61 -1.01
C ALA A 18 3.72 -7.41 -0.88
N GLN A 19 3.92 -8.42 -1.73
CA GLN A 19 5.15 -9.23 -1.74
C GLN A 19 6.39 -8.48 -2.23
N LYS A 20 6.22 -7.44 -3.07
CA LYS A 20 7.31 -6.58 -3.52
C LYS A 20 7.71 -5.54 -2.48
N ILE A 21 6.79 -5.18 -1.58
CA ILE A 21 7.05 -4.26 -0.48
C ILE A 21 7.74 -5.02 0.65
N THR A 22 9.06 -4.88 0.71
CA THR A 22 9.90 -5.55 1.72
C THR A 22 10.33 -4.61 2.83
N THR A 23 10.26 -3.30 2.58
CA THR A 23 10.67 -2.24 3.49
C THR A 23 9.58 -1.21 3.69
N VAL A 24 9.67 -0.49 4.81
CA VAL A 24 8.74 0.62 5.11
C VAL A 24 8.86 1.74 4.07
N GLY A 25 10.04 1.95 3.47
CA GLY A 25 10.23 2.94 2.40
C GLY A 25 9.43 2.59 1.15
N GLU A 26 9.50 1.33 0.72
CA GLU A 26 8.72 0.83 -0.42
C GLU A 26 7.21 0.92 -0.18
N ALA A 27 6.76 0.70 1.06
CA ALA A 27 5.34 0.86 1.42
C ALA A 27 4.88 2.32 1.26
N VAL A 28 5.69 3.27 1.73
CA VAL A 28 5.39 4.71 1.62
C VAL A 28 5.41 5.16 0.17
N ASP A 29 6.37 4.70 -0.63
CA ASP A 29 6.44 5.02 -2.05
C ASP A 29 5.28 4.40 -2.84
N TYR A 30 4.87 3.18 -2.49
CA TYR A 30 3.67 2.56 -3.07
C TYR A 30 2.43 3.39 -2.80
N ILE A 31 2.18 3.78 -1.54
CA ILE A 31 1.03 4.60 -1.15
C ILE A 31 1.04 5.93 -1.92
N ARG A 32 2.18 6.61 -2.01
CA ARG A 32 2.31 7.88 -2.74
C ARG A 32 2.04 7.76 -4.25
N THR A 33 2.38 6.62 -4.85
CA THR A 33 2.32 6.45 -6.31
C THR A 33 1.01 5.80 -6.76
N HIS A 34 0.41 4.95 -5.92
CA HIS A 34 -0.76 4.14 -6.24
C HIS A 34 -2.02 4.50 -5.45
N MET A 35 -1.90 5.07 -4.24
CA MET A 35 -3.06 5.43 -3.41
C MET A 35 -3.35 6.94 -3.38
N ASP A 36 -2.43 7.79 -3.87
CA ASP A 36 -2.69 9.23 -4.07
C ASP A 36 -3.45 9.48 -5.39
N THR A 37 -4.58 8.79 -5.57
CA THR A 37 -5.62 9.24 -6.50
C THR A 37 -6.65 9.98 -5.66
N GLY A 38 -6.33 11.23 -5.32
CA GLY A 38 -7.27 12.11 -4.64
C GLY A 38 -8.49 12.40 -5.52
N GLU A 39 -9.65 11.88 -5.09
CA GLU A 39 -10.96 12.54 -5.15
C GLU A 39 -11.71 12.31 -3.82
#